data_AF-A0A1F9LI15-F1
#
_entry.id   AF-A0A1F9LI15-F1
#
_cell.length_a   1.000
_cell.length_b   1.000
_cell.length_c   1.000
_cell.angle_alpha   90.00
_cell.angle_beta   90.00
_cell.angle_gamma   90.00
#
_symmetry.space_group_name_H-M   'P 1'
#
loop_
_entity.id
_entity.type
_entity.pdbx_description
1 polymer ?
#
loop_
_entity_poly.entity_id
_entity_poly.type
_entity_poly.pdbx_seq_one_letter_code
_entity_poly.pdbx_strand_id
1 'polypeptide(L)'
;MREAEPGLSASDDLLQLDTPELASMLACVGVSALVEAMCALGRPFQSLPDLLCSADFRARLGAMTVLEELVGRSRPVAFELVSPILARYSTQPPTVRGDLAYVLGLTGGEEARKGLSEALACENDPEVREALDEALSELGTGG
;
A
#
# COMPACT_ATOMS: atom_id res chain seq x y z
N MET A 1 -24.49 32.49 -15.96
CA MET A 1 -24.22 31.09 -16.35
C MET A 1 -23.00 30.69 -15.55
N ARG A 2 -23.15 29.86 -14.52
CA ARG A 2 -22.08 29.48 -13.60
C ARG A 2 -21.36 28.31 -14.27
N GLU A 3 -20.11 28.50 -14.66
CA GLU A 3 -19.28 27.41 -15.20
C GLU A 3 -19.23 26.29 -14.16
N ALA A 4 -19.55 25.07 -14.58
CA ALA A 4 -19.47 23.90 -13.72
C ALA A 4 -17.98 23.57 -13.54
N GLU A 5 -17.47 23.76 -12.33
CA GLU A 5 -16.12 23.37 -11.93
C GLU A 5 -15.89 21.88 -12.24
N PRO A 6 -15.01 21.49 -13.17
CA PRO A 6 -14.77 20.09 -13.53
C PRO A 6 -13.94 19.31 -12.49
N GLY A 7 -13.55 19.93 -11.37
CA GLY A 7 -12.56 19.37 -10.43
C GLY A 7 -13.07 18.26 -9.50
N LEU A 8 -14.38 18.21 -9.22
CA LEU A 8 -14.91 17.24 -8.23
C LEU A 8 -15.12 15.84 -8.83
N SER A 9 -15.57 15.74 -10.09
CA SER A 9 -15.88 14.44 -10.72
C SER A 9 -14.64 13.62 -11.04
N ALA A 10 -13.60 14.24 -11.62
CA ALA A 10 -12.39 13.51 -12.02
C ALA A 10 -11.61 12.97 -10.81
N SER A 11 -11.66 13.69 -9.68
CA SER A 11 -11.01 13.29 -8.44
C SER A 11 -11.69 12.07 -7.80
N ASP A 12 -13.02 12.02 -7.83
CA ASP A 12 -13.79 10.89 -7.33
C ASP A 12 -13.66 9.65 -8.24
N ASP A 13 -13.59 9.84 -9.57
CA ASP A 13 -13.38 8.74 -10.52
C ASP A 13 -12.04 8.02 -10.28
N LEU A 14 -10.98 8.76 -9.93
CA LEU A 14 -9.67 8.18 -9.60
C LEU A 14 -9.69 7.33 -8.32
N LEU A 15 -10.60 7.61 -7.38
CA LEU A 15 -10.74 6.81 -6.15
C LEU A 15 -11.48 5.49 -6.39
N GLN A 16 -12.24 5.38 -7.49
CA GLN A 16 -13.04 4.21 -7.83
C GLN A 16 -12.38 3.27 -8.85
N LEU A 17 -11.14 3.57 -9.26
CA LEU A 17 -10.40 2.70 -10.18
C LEU A 17 -10.29 1.29 -9.61
N ASP A 18 -10.67 0.32 -10.42
CA ASP A 18 -10.47 -1.08 -10.06
C ASP A 18 -8.98 -1.48 -10.15
N THR A 19 -8.64 -2.67 -9.67
CA THR A 19 -7.24 -3.12 -9.64
C THR A 19 -6.60 -3.20 -11.03
N PRO A 20 -7.26 -3.77 -12.07
CA PRO A 20 -6.75 -3.72 -13.44
C PRO A 20 -6.53 -2.31 -13.99
N GLU A 21 -7.46 -1.38 -13.76
CA GLU A 21 -7.35 0.00 -14.19
C GLU A 21 -6.18 0.70 -13.50
N LEU A 22 -6.03 0.52 -12.19
CA LEU A 22 -4.91 1.05 -11.44
C LEU A 22 -3.57 0.47 -11.93
N ALA A 23 -3.51 -0.84 -12.22
CA ALA A 23 -2.31 -1.47 -12.78
C ALA A 23 -1.93 -0.90 -14.15
N SER A 24 -2.93 -0.72 -15.02
CA SER A 24 -2.75 -0.11 -16.35
C SER A 24 -2.28 1.34 -16.23
N MET A 25 -2.88 2.10 -15.32
CA MET A 25 -2.50 3.49 -15.06
C MET A 25 -1.07 3.57 -14.54
N LEU A 26 -0.69 2.73 -13.56
CA LEU A 26 0.67 2.64 -13.05
C LEU A 26 1.69 2.34 -14.16
N ALA A 27 1.36 1.43 -15.07
CA ALA A 27 2.21 1.12 -16.22
C ALA A 27 2.32 2.30 -17.23
N CYS A 28 1.28 3.12 -17.34
CA CYS A 28 1.20 4.23 -18.28
C CYS A 28 1.88 5.52 -17.76
N VAL A 29 1.55 5.94 -16.54
CA VAL A 29 2.02 7.22 -15.96
C VAL A 29 3.19 7.06 -14.99
N GLY A 30 3.46 5.85 -14.53
CA GLY A 30 4.54 5.54 -13.59
C GLY A 30 4.21 5.84 -12.13
N VAL A 31 5.11 5.41 -11.24
CA VAL A 31 4.96 5.51 -9.79
C VAL A 31 4.80 6.96 -9.32
N SER A 32 5.72 7.85 -9.71
CA SER A 32 5.77 9.21 -9.16
C SER A 32 4.53 10.04 -9.49
N ALA A 33 3.93 9.84 -10.67
CA ALA A 33 2.69 10.51 -11.05
C ALA A 33 1.49 10.03 -10.20
N LEU A 34 1.42 8.74 -9.89
CA LEU A 34 0.38 8.22 -8.99
C LEU A 34 0.53 8.73 -7.56
N VAL A 35 1.77 8.77 -7.08
CA VAL A 35 2.08 9.28 -5.74
C VAL A 35 1.72 10.76 -5.66
N GLU A 36 2.02 11.55 -6.69
CA GLU A 36 1.58 12.95 -6.80
C GLU A 36 0.07 13.10 -6.74
N ALA A 37 -0.66 12.28 -7.49
CA ALA A 37 -2.12 12.29 -7.49
C ALA A 37 -2.69 11.99 -6.10
N MET A 38 -2.23 10.92 -5.43
CA MET A 38 -2.68 10.57 -4.08
C MET A 38 -2.30 11.64 -3.04
N CYS A 39 -1.11 12.25 -3.16
CA CYS A 39 -0.70 13.37 -2.30
C CYS A 39 -1.61 14.59 -2.50
N ALA A 40 -1.95 14.92 -3.76
CA ALA A 40 -2.82 16.05 -4.08
C ALA A 40 -4.26 15.82 -3.61
N LEU A 41 -4.76 14.58 -3.69
CA LEU A 41 -6.06 14.19 -3.16
C LEU A 41 -6.07 14.11 -1.62
N GLY A 42 -4.89 13.96 -1.01
CA GLY A 42 -4.75 13.73 0.43
C GLY A 42 -5.27 12.37 0.87
N ARG A 43 -5.43 11.41 -0.04
CA ARG A 43 -5.98 10.07 0.21
C ARG A 43 -5.40 9.06 -0.78
N PRO A 44 -5.21 7.78 -0.38
CA PRO A 44 -4.74 6.76 -1.28
C PRO A 44 -5.86 6.26 -2.21
N PHE A 45 -5.49 5.65 -3.34
CA PHE A 45 -6.46 4.93 -4.17
C PHE A 45 -6.92 3.63 -3.50
N GLN A 46 -8.23 3.36 -3.56
CA GLN A 46 -8.87 2.29 -2.80
C GLN A 46 -8.46 0.89 -3.26
N SER A 47 -8.05 0.74 -4.52
CA SER A 47 -7.60 -0.52 -5.12
C SER A 47 -6.11 -0.81 -4.89
N LEU A 48 -5.35 0.12 -4.28
CA LEU A 48 -3.91 -0.10 -4.03
C LEU A 48 -3.64 -1.32 -3.12
N PRO A 49 -4.40 -1.58 -2.03
CA PRO A 49 -4.26 -2.80 -1.23
C PRO A 49 -4.51 -4.08 -2.04
N ASP A 50 -5.45 -4.06 -2.98
CA ASP A 50 -5.72 -5.20 -3.87
C ASP A 50 -4.59 -5.38 -4.90
N LEU A 51 -4.01 -4.28 -5.39
CA LEU A 51 -2.86 -4.32 -6.29
C LEU A 51 -1.60 -4.87 -5.60
N LEU A 52 -1.40 -4.53 -4.32
CA LEU A 52 -0.37 -5.13 -3.46
C LEU A 52 -0.58 -6.64 -3.24
N CYS A 53 -1.79 -7.15 -3.44
CA CYS A 53 -2.11 -8.58 -3.37
C CYS A 53 -2.11 -9.26 -4.75
N SER A 54 -1.74 -8.55 -5.81
CA SER A 54 -1.81 -9.07 -7.18
C SER A 54 -0.92 -10.30 -7.36
N ALA A 55 -1.42 -11.32 -8.06
CA ALA A 55 -0.62 -12.46 -8.49
C ALA A 55 0.44 -12.08 -9.55
N ASP A 56 0.22 -10.99 -10.30
CA ASP A 56 1.23 -10.43 -11.20
C ASP A 56 2.30 -9.71 -10.38
N PHE A 57 3.49 -10.30 -10.34
CA PHE A 57 4.65 -9.75 -9.65
C PHE A 57 5.00 -8.34 -10.11
N ARG A 58 4.86 -8.00 -11.39
CA ARG A 58 5.20 -6.65 -11.88
C ARG A 58 4.22 -5.61 -11.37
N ALA A 59 2.94 -5.94 -11.39
CA ALA A 59 1.88 -5.09 -10.84
C ALA A 59 2.08 -4.88 -9.33
N ARG A 60 2.38 -5.96 -8.61
CA ARG A 60 2.64 -5.92 -7.16
C ARG A 60 3.88 -5.13 -6.80
N LEU A 61 5.00 -5.36 -7.49
CA LEU A 61 6.24 -4.61 -7.28
C LEU A 61 6.03 -3.11 -7.48
N GLY A 62 5.33 -2.72 -8.54
CA GLY A 62 5.03 -1.32 -8.78
C GLY A 62 4.16 -0.70 -7.68
N ALA A 63 3.18 -1.45 -7.15
CA ALA A 63 2.38 -1.01 -6.01
C ALA A 63 3.20 -0.87 -4.71
N MET A 64 4.18 -1.74 -4.48
CA MET A 64 5.12 -1.61 -3.36
C MET A 64 5.93 -0.32 -3.48
N THR A 65 6.45 0.00 -4.68
CA THR A 65 7.19 1.24 -4.92
C THR A 65 6.31 2.49 -4.75
N VAL A 66 5.02 2.42 -5.11
CA VAL A 66 4.05 3.50 -4.81
C VAL A 66 3.94 3.74 -3.31
N LEU A 67 3.81 2.69 -2.51
CA LEU A 67 3.71 2.81 -1.06
C LEU A 67 5.02 3.31 -0.42
N GLU A 68 6.17 2.80 -0.87
CA GLU A 68 7.49 3.31 -0.48
C GLU A 68 7.62 4.82 -0.70
N GLU A 69 7.29 5.31 -1.90
CA GLU A 69 7.39 6.73 -2.22
C GLU A 69 6.36 7.56 -1.43
N LEU A 70 5.14 7.02 -1.21
CA LEU A 70 4.13 7.65 -0.36
C LEU A 70 4.60 7.82 1.08
N VAL A 71 5.27 6.83 1.67
CA VAL A 71 5.84 6.96 3.03
C VAL A 71 6.82 8.12 3.10
N GLY A 72 7.66 8.29 2.08
CA GLY A 72 8.62 9.39 1.99
C GLY A 72 7.99 10.77 1.75
N ARG A 73 6.83 10.83 1.08
CA ARG A 73 6.20 12.09 0.66
C ARG A 73 5.02 12.53 1.53
N SER A 74 4.20 11.60 2.00
CA SER A 74 3.01 11.85 2.82
C SER A 74 2.66 10.64 3.70
N ARG A 75 3.28 10.57 4.88
CA ARG A 75 2.96 9.55 5.89
C ARG A 75 1.46 9.45 6.23
N PRO A 76 0.69 10.55 6.38
CA PRO A 76 -0.75 10.43 6.66
C PRO A 76 -1.51 9.63 5.59
N VAL A 77 -1.19 9.87 4.31
CA VAL A 77 -1.81 9.15 3.19
C VAL A 77 -1.38 7.68 3.16
N ALA A 78 -0.10 7.40 3.43
CA ALA A 78 0.40 6.03 3.53
C ALA A 78 -0.24 5.27 4.70
N PHE A 79 -0.48 5.93 5.84
CA PHE A 79 -1.09 5.30 7.01
C PHE A 79 -2.52 4.83 6.77
N GLU A 80 -3.29 5.49 5.90
CA GLU A 80 -4.64 5.02 5.53
C GLU A 80 -4.63 3.62 4.89
N LEU A 81 -3.49 3.13 4.40
CA LEU A 81 -3.36 1.81 3.78
C LEU A 81 -3.06 0.68 4.78
N VAL A 82 -2.67 0.99 6.01
CA VAL A 82 -2.25 -0.02 7.00
C VAL A 82 -3.39 -1.01 7.30
N SER A 83 -4.55 -0.53 7.73
CA SER A 83 -5.68 -1.42 8.06
C SER A 83 -6.16 -2.23 6.85
N PRO A 84 -6.35 -1.63 5.64
CA PRO A 84 -6.72 -2.38 4.44
C PRO A 84 -5.72 -3.47 4.03
N ILE A 85 -4.43 -3.25 4.24
CA ILE A 85 -3.39 -4.26 3.96
C ILE A 85 -3.45 -5.38 4.99
N LEU A 86 -3.51 -5.05 6.29
CA LEU A 86 -3.63 -6.04 7.37
C LEU A 86 -4.87 -6.94 7.21
N ALA A 87 -5.99 -6.37 6.77
CA ALA A 87 -7.23 -7.11 6.52
C ALA A 87 -7.09 -8.18 5.42
N ARG A 88 -6.15 -8.02 4.50
CA ARG A 88 -5.89 -8.97 3.39
C ARG A 88 -4.80 -9.97 3.72
N TYR A 89 -3.92 -9.64 4.67
CA TYR A 89 -2.66 -10.35 4.93
C TYR A 89 -2.81 -11.87 5.08
N SER A 90 -3.69 -12.34 5.97
CA SER A 90 -3.78 -13.76 6.35
C SER A 90 -4.29 -14.67 5.24
N THR A 91 -4.94 -14.13 4.21
CA THR A 91 -5.49 -14.90 3.09
C THR A 91 -4.51 -15.01 1.91
N GLN A 92 -3.38 -14.30 1.96
CA GLN A 92 -2.41 -14.27 0.86
C GLN A 92 -1.45 -15.47 0.89
N PRO A 93 -0.90 -15.87 -0.27
CA PRO A 93 0.17 -16.87 -0.32
C PRO A 93 1.46 -16.33 0.34
N PRO A 94 2.38 -17.21 0.79
CA PRO A 94 3.60 -16.81 1.53
C PRO A 94 4.39 -15.68 0.88
N THR A 95 4.66 -15.76 -0.42
CA THR A 95 5.39 -14.72 -1.17
C THR A 95 4.73 -13.35 -1.05
N VAL A 96 3.41 -13.28 -1.19
CA VAL A 96 2.67 -12.01 -1.07
C VAL A 96 2.64 -11.56 0.39
N ARG A 97 2.54 -12.46 1.37
CA ARG A 97 2.63 -12.08 2.79
C ARG A 97 3.98 -11.45 3.14
N GLY A 98 5.09 -11.97 2.61
CA GLY A 98 6.40 -11.34 2.74
C GLY A 98 6.44 -9.93 2.16
N ASP A 99 5.91 -9.75 0.95
CA ASP A 99 5.82 -8.42 0.31
C ASP A 99 4.94 -7.44 1.12
N LEU A 100 3.82 -7.92 1.68
CA LEU A 100 2.93 -7.12 2.54
C LEU A 100 3.60 -6.78 3.89
N ALA A 101 4.34 -7.71 4.48
CA ALA A 101 5.09 -7.48 5.71
C ALA A 101 6.13 -6.37 5.51
N TYR A 102 6.89 -6.45 4.42
CA TYR A 102 7.87 -5.43 4.04
C TYR A 102 7.24 -4.04 3.95
N VAL A 103 6.17 -3.86 3.18
CA VAL A 103 5.58 -2.52 3.03
C VAL A 103 4.93 -2.00 4.32
N LEU A 104 4.35 -2.86 5.15
CA LEU A 104 3.85 -2.48 6.47
C LEU A 104 4.99 -2.00 7.39
N GLY A 105 6.16 -2.64 7.32
CA GLY A 105 7.37 -2.22 8.03
C GLY A 105 7.82 -0.79 7.67
N LEU A 106 7.64 -0.40 6.41
CA LEU A 106 7.96 0.96 5.95
C LEU A 106 6.99 2.02 6.49
N THR A 107 5.70 1.69 6.60
CA THR A 107 4.68 2.70 6.93
C THR A 107 4.94 3.37 8.26
N GLY A 108 5.28 2.60 9.30
CA GLY A 108 5.41 3.12 10.66
C GLY A 108 4.16 2.90 11.52
N GLY A 109 4.23 3.33 12.77
CA GLY A 109 3.07 3.49 13.64
C GLY A 109 2.66 2.24 14.43
N GLU A 110 1.84 2.48 15.45
CA GLU A 110 1.43 1.45 16.41
C GLU A 110 0.53 0.38 15.78
N GLU A 111 -0.31 0.76 14.82
CA GLU A 111 -1.20 -0.18 14.14
C GLU A 111 -0.41 -1.21 13.31
N ALA A 112 0.55 -0.75 12.51
CA ALA A 112 1.43 -1.64 11.75
C ALA A 112 2.25 -2.54 12.68
N ARG A 113 2.82 -1.97 13.76
CA ARG A 113 3.57 -2.74 14.78
C ARG A 113 2.72 -3.85 15.37
N LYS A 114 1.50 -3.52 15.80
CA LYS A 114 0.57 -4.49 16.40
C LYS A 114 0.18 -5.56 15.39
N GLY A 115 -0.21 -5.17 14.18
CA GLY A 115 -0.60 -6.11 13.13
C GLY A 115 0.52 -7.07 12.71
N LEU A 116 1.74 -6.56 12.54
CA LEU A 116 2.91 -7.39 12.24
C LEU A 116 3.26 -8.35 13.38
N SER A 117 3.15 -7.90 14.64
CA SER A 117 3.39 -8.75 15.81
C SER A 117 2.37 -9.89 15.91
N GLU A 118 1.09 -9.60 15.65
CA GLU A 118 0.01 -10.59 15.60
C GLU A 118 0.22 -11.59 14.44
N ALA A 119 0.64 -11.09 13.27
CA ALA A 119 0.99 -11.93 12.12
C ALA A 119 2.15 -12.88 12.44
N LEU A 120 3.22 -12.38 13.07
CA LEU A 120 4.40 -13.17 13.44
C LEU A 120 4.10 -14.28 14.45
N ALA A 121 3.18 -14.02 15.38
CA ALA A 121 2.73 -15.01 16.36
C ALA A 121 2.01 -16.21 15.71
N CYS A 122 1.39 -16.00 14.54
CA CYS A 122 0.61 -17.02 13.83
C CYS A 122 1.34 -17.61 12.61
N GLU A 123 2.46 -17.04 12.19
CA GLU A 123 3.15 -17.43 10.96
C GLU A 123 4.05 -18.67 11.16
N ASN A 124 3.93 -19.61 10.23
CA ASN A 124 4.65 -20.88 10.24
C ASN A 124 5.68 -20.98 9.09
N ASP A 125 5.52 -20.18 8.04
CA ASP A 125 6.47 -20.14 6.93
C ASP A 125 7.75 -19.41 7.36
N PRO A 126 8.94 -20.04 7.32
CA PRO A 126 10.16 -19.45 7.84
C PRO A 126 10.59 -18.18 7.08
N GLU A 127 10.35 -18.11 5.77
CA GLU A 127 10.71 -16.93 4.96
C GLU A 127 9.79 -15.76 5.30
N VAL A 128 8.50 -16.02 5.51
CA VAL A 128 7.55 -14.97 5.93
C VAL A 128 7.84 -14.50 7.36
N ARG A 129 8.25 -15.41 8.26
CA ARG A 129 8.67 -15.03 9.62
C ARG A 129 9.87 -14.08 9.60
N GLU A 130 10.87 -14.37 8.76
CA GLU A 130 12.03 -13.49 8.57
C GLU A 130 11.60 -12.10 8.08
N ALA A 131 10.74 -12.03 7.06
CA ALA A 131 10.20 -10.76 6.56
C ALA A 131 9.42 -9.98 7.63
N LEU A 132 8.65 -10.65 8.49
CA LEU A 132 7.93 -10.03 9.60
C LEU A 132 8.88 -9.50 10.69
N ASP A 133 9.91 -10.26 11.05
CA ASP A 133 10.93 -9.86 12.02
C ASP A 133 11.73 -8.64 11.51
N GLU A 134 12.09 -8.64 10.23
CA GLU A 134 12.72 -7.48 9.55
C GLU A 134 11.79 -6.27 9.60
N ALA A 135 10.53 -6.42 9.19
CA ALA A 135 9.55 -5.33 9.20
C ALA A 135 9.35 -4.73 10.61
N LEU A 136 9.28 -5.56 11.65
CA LEU A 136 9.20 -5.10 13.04
C LEU A 136 10.46 -4.37 13.51
N SER A 137 11.62 -4.78 13.00
CA SER A 137 12.92 -4.14 13.28
C SER A 137 13.01 -2.76 12.63
N GLU A 138 12.57 -2.63 11.37
CA GLU A 138 12.49 -1.35 10.65
C GLU A 138 11.55 -0.35 11.35
N LEU A 139 10.43 -0.82 11.90
CA LEU A 139 9.57 0.02 12.74
C LEU A 139 10.23 0.50 14.04
N GLY A 140 11.26 -0.22 14.54
CA GLY A 140 11.98 0.09 15.76
C GLY A 140 13.08 1.14 15.61
N THR A 141 13.56 1.39 14.39
CA THR A 141 14.68 2.30 14.11
C THR A 141 14.23 3.73 13.78
N GLY A 142 12.95 3.94 13.49
CA GLY A 142 12.37 5.24 13.09
C GLY A 142 11.62 6.03 14.17
N GLY A 143 11.78 5.68 15.45
CA GLY A 143 11.11 6.32 16.60
C GLY A 143 11.83 7.55 17.17
#